data_AF-A0AB34GY00-F1
#
_entry.id   AF-A0AB34GY00-F1
#
_cell.length_a   1.000
_cell.length_b   1.000
_cell.length_c   1.000
_cell.angle_alpha   90.00
_cell.angle_beta   90.00
_cell.angle_gamma   90.00
#
_symmetry.space_group_name_H-M   'P 1'
#
loop_
_entity.id
_entity.type
_entity.pdbx_description
1 polymer ?
#
loop_
_entity_poly.entity_id
_entity_poly.type
_entity_poly.pdbx_seq_one_letter_code
_entity_poly.pdbx_strand_id
1 'polypeptide(L)'
;MDYGLEGAGSGKVRNPEGQIKLYSKGADTILFERLHPSNEDLPALTSDHLSEFAGEGLRTLAIAYRDLDDKYFKEWHKMLEDANAAIDERDERIAGLYEEIERDLMLLGATAVEDKLQEGVIETITSLSLANIKIWVLTGDKQETAINIGYACNMLTDDMNDVFIIAGNTAVEVREELRKAKENLFGQNRSFSNGHVVFEKKQPLELDSVVEETVTGDYALIINGHSLAHALENDVKNDLLELACMCKTVVCCRVTPLQKAQVVELVKKHRNAVTLAIGDGANDVSMIKSKGTFAQWGVLQTWSSQVQHLAICNGDCIAI
;
A
#
# COMPACT_ATOMS: atom_id res chain seq x y z
N MET A 1 2.14 -24.98 10.40
CA MET A 1 1.38 -23.87 11.00
C MET A 1 2.07 -22.62 10.52
N ASP A 2 1.35 -21.76 9.82
CA ASP A 2 1.86 -20.46 9.41
C ASP A 2 1.86 -19.54 10.63
N TYR A 3 2.99 -18.90 10.86
CA TYR A 3 3.24 -17.95 11.94
C TYR A 3 3.81 -16.69 11.29
N GLY A 4 3.48 -15.48 11.72
CA GLY A 4 4.11 -14.30 11.10
C GLY A 4 3.57 -12.98 11.60
N LEU A 5 4.47 -12.00 11.67
CA LEU A 5 4.15 -10.58 11.83
C LEU A 5 3.80 -9.95 10.48
N GLU A 6 3.11 -8.81 10.50
CA GLU A 6 2.64 -8.11 9.29
C GLU A 6 3.72 -8.02 8.20
N GLY A 7 3.42 -8.55 7.00
CA GLY A 7 4.29 -8.45 5.82
C GLY A 7 5.33 -9.58 5.64
N ALA A 8 5.45 -10.51 6.59
CA ALA A 8 6.28 -11.71 6.44
C ALA A 8 5.55 -12.97 6.96
N GLY A 9 5.68 -14.10 6.25
CA GLY A 9 5.13 -15.39 6.64
C GLY A 9 6.25 -16.37 7.00
N SER A 10 6.13 -16.99 8.16
CA SER A 10 7.11 -17.92 8.70
C SER A 10 6.52 -19.32 8.92
N GLY A 11 7.30 -20.33 8.54
CA GLY A 11 6.93 -21.74 8.63
C GLY A 11 8.05 -22.55 9.26
N LYS A 12 7.71 -23.35 10.27
CA LYS A 12 8.64 -24.31 10.86
C LYS A 12 8.63 -25.62 10.08
N VAL A 13 9.82 -26.15 9.80
CA VAL A 13 10.04 -27.50 9.28
C VAL A 13 10.98 -28.26 10.22
N ARG A 14 10.71 -29.56 10.42
CA ARG A 14 11.66 -30.49 11.05
C ARG A 14 12.13 -31.48 9.99
N ASN A 15 13.44 -31.56 9.78
CA ASN A 15 14.01 -32.51 8.82
C ASN A 15 14.04 -33.95 9.38
N PRO A 16 14.32 -34.97 8.55
CA PRO A 16 14.43 -36.36 9.01
C PRO A 16 15.47 -36.58 10.10
N GLU A 17 16.52 -35.75 10.16
CA GLU A 17 17.55 -35.77 11.18
C GLU A 17 17.11 -35.14 12.53
N GLY A 18 15.90 -34.57 12.59
CA GLY A 18 15.32 -33.98 13.80
C GLY A 18 15.60 -32.49 13.98
N GLN A 19 16.45 -31.90 13.14
CA GLN A 19 16.79 -30.47 13.20
C GLN A 19 15.57 -29.61 12.82
N ILE A 20 15.38 -28.54 13.57
CA ILE A 20 14.31 -27.57 13.33
C ILE A 20 14.86 -26.40 12.54
N LYS A 21 14.20 -26.07 11.42
CA LYS A 21 14.42 -24.84 10.67
C LYS A 21 13.16 -23.98 10.69
N LEU A 22 13.33 -22.71 11.01
CA LEU A 22 12.36 -21.67 10.70
C LEU A 22 12.67 -21.14 9.30
N TYR A 23 11.67 -21.07 8.43
CA TYR A 23 11.76 -20.34 7.16
C TYR A 23 10.86 -19.13 7.26
N SER A 24 11.32 -17.99 6.77
CA SER A 24 10.57 -16.74 6.72
C SER A 24 10.64 -16.18 5.30
N LYS A 25 9.50 -15.78 4.75
CA LYS A 25 9.40 -15.08 3.47
C LYS A 25 8.72 -13.74 3.66
N GLY A 26 9.16 -12.70 2.96
CA GLY A 26 8.54 -11.38 3.09
C GLY A 26 9.18 -10.33 2.19
N ALA A 27 8.75 -9.09 2.37
CA ALA A 27 9.41 -7.94 1.78
C ALA A 27 10.88 -7.85 2.26
N ASP A 28 11.79 -7.53 1.35
CA ASP A 28 13.19 -7.20 1.64
C ASP A 28 13.33 -6.17 2.76
N THR A 29 12.57 -5.08 2.71
CA THR A 29 12.59 -4.01 3.72
C THR A 29 12.25 -4.49 5.14
N ILE A 30 11.52 -5.60 5.28
CA ILE A 30 11.14 -6.16 6.58
C ILE A 30 12.09 -7.30 6.96
N LEU A 31 12.39 -8.17 6.01
CA LEU A 31 13.19 -9.37 6.28
C LEU A 31 14.67 -9.03 6.50
N PHE A 32 15.20 -8.00 5.82
CA PHE A 32 16.61 -7.62 5.93
C PHE A 32 16.97 -7.03 7.29
N GLU A 33 16.02 -6.34 7.95
CA GLU A 33 16.18 -5.85 9.32
C GLU A 33 16.32 -6.97 10.36
N ARG A 34 15.93 -8.19 9.99
CA ARG A 34 15.93 -9.38 10.84
C ARG A 34 17.07 -10.35 10.53
N LEU A 35 17.93 -10.02 9.57
CA LEU A 35 19.05 -10.85 9.18
C LEU A 35 20.18 -10.80 10.21
N HIS A 36 20.84 -11.94 10.41
CA HIS A 36 22.06 -12.01 11.20
C HIS A 36 23.20 -11.23 10.49
N PRO A 37 24.11 -10.55 11.21
CA PRO A 37 25.20 -9.78 10.59
C PRO A 37 26.17 -10.58 9.72
N SER A 38 26.18 -11.92 9.84
CA SER A 38 27.03 -12.80 9.03
C SER A 38 26.53 -13.02 7.59
N ASN A 39 25.46 -12.35 7.17
CA ASN A 39 25.00 -12.39 5.78
C ASN A 39 25.91 -11.57 4.83
N GLU A 40 26.84 -10.78 5.37
CA GLU A 40 27.85 -10.02 4.60
C GLU A 40 27.19 -9.22 3.46
N ASP A 41 27.67 -9.38 2.22
CA ASP A 41 27.23 -8.63 1.05
C ASP A 41 25.97 -9.22 0.36
N LEU A 42 25.50 -10.40 0.81
CA LEU A 42 24.34 -11.07 0.21
C LEU A 42 23.06 -10.22 0.23
N PRO A 43 22.71 -9.47 1.29
CA PRO A 43 21.53 -8.62 1.30
C PRO A 43 21.59 -7.51 0.25
N ALA A 44 22.76 -6.89 0.05
CA ALA A 44 22.94 -5.85 -0.95
C ALA A 44 22.76 -6.41 -2.37
N LEU A 45 23.47 -7.50 -2.70
CA LEU A 45 23.33 -8.16 -4.00
C LEU A 45 21.89 -8.64 -4.27
N THR A 46 21.24 -9.21 -3.26
CA THR A 46 19.85 -9.68 -3.39
C THR A 46 18.88 -8.51 -3.56
N SER A 47 19.12 -7.37 -2.91
CA SER A 47 18.35 -6.14 -3.08
C SER A 47 18.38 -5.64 -4.53
N ASP A 48 19.54 -5.71 -5.17
CA ASP A 48 19.70 -5.28 -6.56
C ASP A 48 18.89 -6.17 -7.50
N HIS A 49 18.99 -7.50 -7.37
CA HIS A 49 18.19 -8.44 -8.17
C HIS A 49 16.69 -8.27 -7.93
N LEU A 50 16.25 -8.08 -6.67
CA LEU A 50 14.84 -7.82 -6.35
C LEU A 50 14.32 -6.55 -7.01
N SER A 51 15.18 -5.55 -7.21
CA SER A 51 14.81 -4.29 -7.87
C SER A 51 14.76 -4.44 -9.39
N GLU A 52 15.69 -5.21 -9.97
CA GLU A 52 15.64 -5.60 -11.39
C GLU A 52 14.35 -6.37 -11.72
N PHE A 53 14.03 -7.40 -10.94
CA PHE A 53 12.79 -8.18 -11.12
C PHE A 53 11.52 -7.34 -10.94
N ALA A 54 11.51 -6.39 -10.00
CA ALA A 54 10.39 -5.48 -9.83
C ALA A 54 10.23 -4.53 -11.03
N GLY A 55 11.34 -4.08 -11.62
CA GLY A 55 11.36 -3.31 -12.87
C GLY A 55 10.72 -4.05 -14.04
N GLU A 56 10.87 -5.38 -14.08
CA GLU A 56 10.17 -6.26 -15.04
C GLU A 56 8.70 -6.54 -14.67
N GLY A 57 8.20 -5.98 -13.57
CA GLY A 57 6.82 -6.16 -13.11
C GLY A 57 6.59 -7.47 -12.37
N LEU A 58 7.64 -8.18 -12.01
CA LEU A 58 7.53 -9.42 -11.22
C LEU A 58 7.28 -9.09 -9.76
N ARG A 59 6.48 -9.95 -9.12
CA ARG A 59 6.26 -9.91 -7.68
C ARG A 59 7.42 -10.56 -6.97
N THR A 60 8.02 -9.84 -6.04
CA THR A 60 9.26 -10.25 -5.41
C THR A 60 9.11 -10.52 -3.91
N LEU A 61 9.78 -11.57 -3.43
CA LEU A 61 9.86 -11.91 -2.01
C LEU A 61 11.28 -12.34 -1.66
N ALA A 62 11.80 -11.85 -0.55
CA ALA A 62 13.01 -12.38 0.08
C ALA A 62 12.65 -13.62 0.92
N ILE A 63 13.57 -14.58 0.99
CA ILE A 63 13.43 -15.80 1.79
C ILE A 63 14.67 -15.95 2.65
N ALA A 64 14.47 -16.18 3.93
CA ALA A 64 15.52 -16.42 4.90
C ALA A 64 15.15 -17.61 5.80
N TYR A 65 16.13 -18.17 6.48
CA TYR A 65 15.91 -19.27 7.42
C TYR A 65 16.74 -19.10 8.68
N ARG A 66 16.35 -19.79 9.76
CA ARG A 66 17.17 -19.93 10.96
C ARG A 66 17.10 -21.34 11.48
N ASP A 67 18.26 -21.89 11.81
CA ASP A 67 18.35 -23.14 12.55
C ASP A 67 17.96 -22.89 14.01
N LEU A 68 16.99 -23.65 14.51
CA LEU A 68 16.49 -23.54 15.87
C LEU A 68 16.95 -24.74 16.70
N ASP A 69 17.53 -24.45 17.86
CA ASP A 69 17.81 -25.47 18.87
C ASP A 69 16.48 -26.06 19.39
N ASP A 70 16.40 -27.39 19.50
CA ASP A 70 15.23 -28.10 20.00
C ASP A 70 14.80 -27.67 21.40
N LYS A 71 15.75 -27.37 22.29
CA LYS A 71 15.49 -26.90 23.65
C LYS A 71 14.91 -25.50 23.62
N TYR A 72 15.56 -24.58 22.90
CA TYR A 72 15.06 -23.22 22.72
C TYR A 72 13.64 -23.23 22.13
N PHE A 73 13.40 -24.00 21.07
CA PHE A 73 12.09 -24.07 20.44
C PHE A 73 11.01 -24.62 21.39
N LYS A 74 11.33 -25.61 22.23
CA LYS A 74 10.37 -26.14 23.22
C LYS A 74 10.01 -25.09 24.27
N GLU A 75 10.98 -24.32 24.74
CA GLU A 75 10.76 -23.22 25.68
C GLU A 75 9.91 -22.12 25.03
N TRP A 76 10.26 -21.72 23.81
CA TRP A 76 9.49 -20.74 23.02
C TRP A 76 8.05 -21.20 22.75
N HIS A 77 7.86 -22.46 22.34
CA HIS A 77 6.53 -23.01 22.07
C HIS A 77 5.65 -23.02 23.31
N LYS A 78 6.22 -23.31 24.49
CA LYS A 78 5.49 -23.23 25.74
C LYS A 78 5.06 -21.79 26.04
N MET A 79 5.96 -20.81 25.84
CA MET A 79 5.60 -19.40 25.99
C MET A 79 4.49 -18.98 25.02
N LEU A 80 4.49 -19.52 23.79
CA LEU A 80 3.43 -19.28 22.81
C LEU A 80 2.08 -19.89 23.23
N GLU A 81 2.07 -21.09 23.79
CA GLU A 81 0.86 -21.72 24.35
C GLU A 81 0.30 -20.89 25.52
N ASP A 82 1.17 -20.46 26.44
CA ASP A 82 0.81 -19.62 27.58
C ASP A 82 0.26 -18.26 27.11
N ALA A 83 0.88 -17.64 26.09
CA ALA A 83 0.40 -16.39 25.49
C ALA A 83 -0.95 -16.57 24.80
N ASN A 84 -1.18 -17.70 24.10
CA ASN A 84 -2.46 -18.00 23.47
C ASN A 84 -3.60 -18.23 24.46
N ALA A 85 -3.28 -18.74 25.65
CA ALA A 85 -4.25 -18.95 26.73
C ALA A 85 -4.50 -17.69 27.57
N ALA A 86 -3.75 -16.60 27.34
CA ALA A 86 -3.90 -15.35 28.09
C ALA A 86 -5.24 -14.67 27.80
N ILE A 87 -5.85 -14.11 28.85
CA ILE A 87 -7.10 -13.34 28.76
C ILE A 87 -6.81 -11.89 28.37
N ASP A 88 -5.75 -11.32 28.94
CA ASP A 88 -5.32 -9.94 28.73
C ASP A 88 -4.04 -9.90 27.89
N GLU A 89 -3.90 -8.86 27.05
CA GLU A 89 -2.69 -8.58 26.23
C GLU A 89 -2.26 -9.75 25.33
N ARG A 90 -3.18 -10.67 25.01
CA ARG A 90 -2.89 -11.87 24.21
C ARG A 90 -2.16 -11.55 22.91
N ASP A 91 -2.69 -10.59 22.15
CA ASP A 91 -2.15 -10.24 20.83
C ASP A 91 -0.76 -9.62 20.93
N GLU A 92 -0.51 -8.76 21.92
CA GLU A 92 0.81 -8.14 22.15
C GLU A 92 1.87 -9.16 22.57
N ARG A 93 1.50 -10.10 23.44
CA ARG A 93 2.41 -11.19 23.87
C ARG A 93 2.77 -12.10 22.72
N ILE A 94 1.79 -12.47 21.91
CA ILE A 94 2.01 -13.30 20.71
C ILE A 94 2.90 -12.56 19.71
N ALA A 95 2.65 -11.27 19.47
CA ALA A 95 3.46 -10.44 18.57
C ALA A 95 4.92 -10.37 19.03
N GLY A 96 5.17 -10.13 20.32
CA GLY A 96 6.54 -10.10 20.87
C GLY A 96 7.28 -11.44 20.73
N LEU A 97 6.59 -12.57 20.88
CA LEU A 97 7.18 -13.90 20.68
C LEU A 97 7.54 -14.16 19.22
N TYR A 98 6.71 -13.72 18.27
CA TYR A 98 7.05 -13.82 16.85
C TYR A 98 8.20 -12.90 16.48
N GLU A 99 8.26 -11.70 17.04
CA GLU A 99 9.36 -10.77 16.79
C GLU A 99 10.70 -11.35 17.25
N GLU A 100 10.69 -12.04 18.40
CA GLU A 100 11.89 -12.64 18.99
C GLU A 100 12.41 -13.84 18.17
N ILE A 101 11.53 -14.76 17.77
CA ILE A 101 11.95 -15.97 17.03
C ILE A 101 12.38 -15.64 15.59
N GLU A 102 11.83 -14.58 14.99
CA GLU A 102 12.15 -14.15 13.62
C GLU A 102 13.43 -13.30 13.53
N ARG A 103 14.24 -13.17 14.59
CA ARG A 103 15.56 -12.52 14.52
C ARG A 103 16.68 -13.47 14.10
N ASP A 104 17.83 -12.89 13.71
CA ASP A 104 19.06 -13.60 13.36
C ASP A 104 18.88 -14.62 12.21
N LEU A 105 18.11 -14.23 11.20
CA LEU A 105 17.86 -15.06 10.03
C LEU A 105 19.07 -15.06 9.07
N MET A 106 19.27 -16.17 8.39
CA MET A 106 20.23 -16.33 7.29
C MET A 106 19.49 -16.21 5.96
N LEU A 107 19.90 -15.26 5.12
CA LEU A 107 19.30 -15.03 3.81
C LEU A 107 19.57 -16.23 2.91
N LEU A 108 18.49 -16.81 2.38
CA LEU A 108 18.57 -17.90 1.41
C LEU A 108 18.59 -17.36 -0.02
N GLY A 109 17.84 -16.28 -0.26
CA GLY A 109 17.78 -15.61 -1.54
C GLY A 109 16.45 -14.88 -1.77
N ALA A 110 16.05 -14.78 -3.02
CA ALA A 110 14.84 -14.11 -3.47
C ALA A 110 14.03 -14.97 -4.45
N THR A 111 12.75 -14.66 -4.57
CA THR A 111 11.87 -15.17 -5.61
C THR A 111 11.29 -14.00 -6.40
N ALA A 112 11.04 -14.25 -7.68
CA ALA A 112 10.34 -13.33 -8.57
C ALA A 112 9.30 -14.13 -9.34
N VAL A 113 8.04 -13.75 -9.22
CA VAL A 113 6.90 -14.47 -9.78
C VAL A 113 6.08 -13.52 -10.62
N GLU A 114 5.76 -13.93 -11.84
CA GLU A 114 4.83 -13.18 -12.69
C GLU A 114 3.42 -13.29 -12.12
N ASP A 115 2.81 -12.16 -11.80
CA ASP A 115 1.43 -12.09 -11.30
C ASP A 115 0.51 -11.57 -12.40
N LYS A 116 -0.06 -12.50 -13.18
CA LYS A 116 -0.84 -12.18 -14.38
C LYS A 116 -2.23 -11.71 -14.05
N LEU A 117 -2.61 -10.49 -14.43
CA LEU A 117 -3.98 -9.97 -14.25
C LEU A 117 -5.07 -11.01 -14.54
N GLN A 118 -6.04 -11.07 -13.64
CA GLN A 118 -7.18 -11.96 -13.77
C GLN A 118 -8.04 -11.59 -14.97
N GLU A 119 -8.78 -12.57 -15.47
CA GLU A 119 -9.73 -12.37 -16.55
C GLU A 119 -10.82 -11.36 -16.13
N GLY A 120 -11.11 -10.37 -16.99
CA GLY A 120 -12.13 -9.37 -16.74
C GLY A 120 -11.67 -8.14 -15.95
N VAL A 121 -10.41 -8.09 -15.48
CA VAL A 121 -9.89 -6.95 -14.68
C VAL A 121 -9.96 -5.65 -15.47
N ILE A 122 -9.49 -5.65 -16.72
CA ILE A 122 -9.42 -4.45 -17.56
C ILE A 122 -10.82 -3.93 -17.89
N GLU A 123 -11.73 -4.83 -18.24
CA GLU A 123 -13.13 -4.53 -18.55
C GLU A 123 -13.86 -3.97 -17.33
N THR A 124 -13.58 -4.52 -16.14
CA THR A 124 -14.14 -4.05 -14.88
C THR A 124 -13.65 -2.65 -14.54
N ILE A 125 -12.34 -2.41 -14.60
CA ILE A 125 -11.75 -1.08 -14.35
C ILE A 125 -12.32 -0.04 -15.31
N THR A 126 -12.42 -0.40 -16.59
CA THR A 126 -13.00 0.46 -17.62
C THR A 126 -14.45 0.80 -17.29
N SER A 127 -15.26 -0.19 -16.91
CA SER A 127 -16.67 0.01 -16.55
C SER A 127 -16.84 0.87 -15.30
N LEU A 128 -16.01 0.66 -14.28
CA LEU A 128 -15.99 1.48 -13.06
C LEU A 128 -15.60 2.92 -13.39
N SER A 129 -14.55 3.12 -14.20
CA SER A 129 -14.12 4.45 -14.62
C SER A 129 -15.19 5.19 -15.43
N LEU A 130 -15.89 4.49 -16.33
CA LEU A 130 -17.04 5.05 -17.09
C LEU A 130 -18.23 5.40 -16.19
N ALA A 131 -18.37 4.72 -15.05
CA ALA A 131 -19.36 5.04 -14.01
C ALA A 131 -18.89 6.18 -13.08
N ASN A 132 -17.80 6.88 -13.43
CA ASN A 132 -17.17 7.95 -12.65
C ASN A 132 -16.70 7.52 -11.25
N ILE A 133 -16.38 6.24 -11.11
CA ILE A 133 -15.87 5.65 -9.88
C ILE A 133 -14.36 5.82 -9.86
N LYS A 134 -13.82 6.55 -8.88
CA LYS A 134 -12.37 6.73 -8.72
C LYS A 134 -11.76 5.50 -8.07
N ILE A 135 -10.66 5.03 -8.64
CA ILE A 135 -10.01 3.76 -8.31
C ILE A 135 -8.65 4.06 -7.67
N TRP A 136 -8.48 3.68 -6.40
CA TRP A 136 -7.23 3.84 -5.66
C TRP A 136 -6.65 2.46 -5.35
N VAL A 137 -5.45 2.17 -5.87
CA VAL A 137 -4.71 0.93 -5.58
C VAL A 137 -3.83 1.16 -4.37
N LEU A 138 -3.98 0.36 -3.32
CA LEU A 138 -3.08 0.36 -2.17
C LEU A 138 -2.40 -1.02 -2.12
N THR A 139 -1.10 -1.12 -2.36
CA THR A 139 -0.39 -2.41 -2.41
C THR A 139 0.82 -2.44 -1.48
N GLY A 140 1.13 -3.63 -0.93
CA GLY A 140 2.38 -3.87 -0.22
C GLY A 140 3.58 -4.08 -1.15
N ASP A 141 3.35 -4.21 -2.46
CA ASP A 141 4.41 -4.46 -3.45
C ASP A 141 5.30 -3.22 -3.69
N LYS A 142 6.42 -3.44 -4.38
CA LYS A 142 7.35 -2.40 -4.83
C LYS A 142 6.67 -1.41 -5.77
N GLN A 143 7.20 -0.18 -5.82
CA GLN A 143 6.64 0.89 -6.62
C GLN A 143 6.63 0.51 -8.11
N GLU A 144 7.71 -0.08 -8.59
CA GLU A 144 7.90 -0.51 -9.96
C GLU A 144 6.84 -1.55 -10.37
N THR A 145 6.62 -2.57 -9.53
CA THR A 145 5.57 -3.58 -9.74
C THR A 145 4.18 -2.94 -9.76
N ALA A 146 3.90 -2.01 -8.84
CA ALA A 146 2.60 -1.33 -8.78
C ALA A 146 2.32 -0.46 -10.02
N ILE A 147 3.35 0.23 -10.52
CA ILE A 147 3.28 1.01 -11.76
C ILE A 147 3.03 0.08 -12.96
N ASN A 148 3.78 -1.02 -13.06
CA ASN A 148 3.62 -2.00 -14.13
C ASN A 148 2.20 -2.60 -14.14
N ILE A 149 1.65 -2.93 -12.97
CA ILE A 149 0.24 -3.35 -12.85
C ILE A 149 -0.71 -2.24 -13.30
N GLY A 150 -0.45 -0.99 -12.89
CA GLY A 150 -1.24 0.18 -13.29
C GLY A 150 -1.32 0.37 -14.80
N TYR A 151 -0.20 0.21 -15.52
CA TYR A 151 -0.18 0.22 -16.99
C TYR A 151 -0.86 -1.01 -17.59
N ALA A 152 -0.59 -2.20 -17.05
CA ALA A 152 -1.18 -3.44 -17.55
C ALA A 152 -2.72 -3.46 -17.47
N CYS A 153 -3.30 -2.72 -16.52
CA CYS A 153 -4.73 -2.62 -16.32
C CYS A 153 -5.38 -1.31 -16.83
N ASN A 154 -4.65 -0.51 -17.62
CA ASN A 154 -5.07 0.79 -18.17
C ASN A 154 -5.50 1.82 -17.11
N MET A 155 -5.02 1.68 -15.87
CA MET A 155 -5.18 2.69 -14.83
C MET A 155 -4.16 3.80 -14.95
N LEU A 156 -2.98 3.50 -15.49
CA LEU A 156 -1.94 4.45 -15.90
C LEU A 156 -1.81 4.36 -17.42
N THR A 157 -1.67 5.50 -18.08
CA THR A 157 -1.57 5.57 -19.53
C THR A 157 -0.63 6.71 -19.94
N ASP A 158 0.03 6.56 -21.10
CA ASP A 158 0.99 7.55 -21.59
C ASP A 158 0.33 8.88 -22.05
N ASP A 159 -0.98 8.89 -22.23
CA ASP A 159 -1.78 10.07 -22.59
C ASP A 159 -2.25 10.89 -21.37
N MET A 160 -1.92 10.46 -20.15
CA MET A 160 -2.13 11.25 -18.95
C MET A 160 -1.38 12.58 -19.01
N ASN A 161 -2.01 13.64 -18.49
CA ASN A 161 -1.43 14.98 -18.43
C ASN A 161 -0.17 15.02 -17.55
N ASP A 162 -0.18 14.28 -16.44
CA ASP A 162 0.98 14.12 -15.58
C ASP A 162 0.82 12.90 -14.65
N VAL A 163 1.95 12.35 -14.21
CA VAL A 163 2.02 11.29 -13.21
C VAL A 163 2.92 11.77 -12.08
N PHE A 164 2.29 12.20 -10.97
CA PHE A 164 3.01 12.73 -9.82
C PHE A 164 3.55 11.59 -8.96
N ILE A 165 4.87 11.57 -8.75
CA ILE A 165 5.54 10.60 -7.88
C ILE A 165 6.01 11.30 -6.62
N ILE A 166 5.50 10.85 -5.47
CA ILE A 166 5.88 11.34 -4.14
C ILE A 166 6.72 10.25 -3.46
N ALA A 167 8.01 10.52 -3.32
CA ALA A 167 9.02 9.57 -2.85
C ALA A 167 10.01 10.18 -1.84
N GLY A 168 9.72 11.36 -1.30
CA GLY A 168 10.51 12.02 -0.27
C GLY A 168 10.68 11.16 1.00
N ASN A 169 11.86 11.23 1.60
CA ASN A 169 12.26 10.47 2.78
C ASN A 169 12.06 11.26 4.09
N THR A 170 11.76 12.55 3.99
CA THR A 170 11.49 13.43 5.14
C THR A 170 10.17 14.18 4.96
N ALA A 171 9.56 14.61 6.06
CA ALA A 171 8.33 15.41 6.03
C ALA A 171 8.47 16.70 5.18
N VAL A 172 9.67 17.30 5.16
CA VAL A 172 9.95 18.50 4.36
C VAL A 172 9.98 18.18 2.87
N GLU A 173 10.64 17.09 2.49
CA GLU A 173 10.69 16.63 1.09
C GLU A 173 9.29 16.26 0.59
N VAL A 174 8.55 15.47 1.36
CA VAL A 174 7.19 15.04 1.01
C VAL A 174 6.27 16.25 0.83
N ARG A 175 6.32 17.23 1.74
CA ARG A 175 5.51 18.45 1.62
C ARG A 175 5.88 19.24 0.37
N GLU A 176 7.16 19.34 0.05
CA GLU A 176 7.62 20.07 -1.14
C GLU A 176 7.23 19.36 -2.44
N GLU A 177 7.29 18.04 -2.50
CA GLU A 177 6.83 17.25 -3.64
C GLU A 177 5.32 17.39 -3.85
N LEU A 178 4.53 17.28 -2.78
CA LEU A 178 3.07 17.49 -2.83
C LEU A 178 2.73 18.91 -3.26
N ARG A 179 3.44 19.92 -2.75
CA ARG A 179 3.27 21.32 -3.14
C ARG A 179 3.55 21.51 -4.63
N LYS A 180 4.66 20.97 -5.15
CA LYS A 180 5.00 21.04 -6.57
C LYS A 180 3.95 20.35 -7.45
N ALA A 181 3.48 19.17 -7.05
CA ALA A 181 2.44 18.44 -7.76
C ALA A 181 1.13 19.26 -7.84
N LYS A 182 0.72 19.87 -6.72
CA LYS A 182 -0.43 20.79 -6.70
C LYS A 182 -0.20 21.99 -7.60
N GLU A 183 0.97 22.62 -7.54
CA GLU A 183 1.28 23.76 -8.41
C GLU A 183 1.26 23.42 -9.89
N ASN A 184 1.68 22.22 -10.28
CA ASN A 184 1.56 21.76 -11.66
C ASN A 184 0.09 21.59 -12.06
N LEU A 185 -0.74 21.00 -11.20
CA LEU A 185 -2.18 20.85 -11.40
C LEU A 185 -2.91 22.19 -11.55
N PHE A 186 -2.67 23.14 -10.64
CA PHE A 186 -3.36 24.44 -10.63
C PHE A 186 -2.70 25.48 -11.56
N GLY A 187 -1.42 25.31 -11.87
CA GLY A 187 -0.63 26.23 -12.70
C GLY A 187 -0.94 26.11 -14.18
N GLN A 188 -1.33 24.93 -14.67
CA GLN A 188 -1.74 24.73 -16.06
C GLN A 188 -3.07 25.46 -16.39
N ASN A 189 -3.95 25.68 -15.40
CA ASN A 189 -5.22 26.40 -15.59
C ASN A 189 -5.08 27.93 -15.68
N ARG A 190 -3.90 28.52 -15.45
CA ARG A 190 -3.68 29.98 -15.55
C ARG A 190 -3.29 30.47 -16.94
N SER A 191 -3.09 29.57 -17.89
CA SER A 191 -2.81 29.93 -19.27
C SER A 191 -4.06 29.73 -20.12
N PHE A 192 -4.96 30.72 -20.14
CA PHE A 192 -5.88 31.11 -21.23
C PHE A 192 -7.12 31.87 -20.70
N SER A 193 -6.93 33.13 -20.33
CA SER A 193 -7.95 34.16 -20.57
C SER A 193 -7.25 35.51 -20.78
N ASN A 194 -7.07 35.87 -22.05
CA ASN A 194 -6.71 37.23 -22.42
C ASN A 194 -7.81 38.19 -21.95
N GLY A 195 -7.47 39.09 -21.01
CA GLY A 195 -8.16 40.36 -20.82
C GLY A 195 -9.14 40.44 -19.64
N HIS A 196 -8.63 40.68 -18.44
CA HIS A 196 -8.98 41.80 -17.54
C HIS A 196 -8.39 41.53 -16.15
N VAL A 197 -7.35 42.28 -15.79
CA VAL A 197 -6.81 42.28 -14.42
C VAL A 197 -7.74 43.13 -13.57
N VAL A 198 -8.54 42.51 -12.70
CA VAL A 198 -9.15 43.18 -11.56
C VAL A 198 -8.55 42.58 -10.29
N PHE A 199 -7.70 43.37 -9.63
CA PHE A 199 -7.24 43.12 -8.27
C PHE A 199 -8.41 43.36 -7.32
N GLU A 200 -8.97 42.31 -6.70
CA GLU A 200 -9.77 42.48 -5.49
C GLU A 200 -9.20 41.70 -4.31
N LYS A 201 -9.27 42.37 -3.17
CA LYS A 201 -8.54 42.11 -1.93
C LYS A 201 -9.07 40.89 -1.18
N LYS A 202 -8.17 40.21 -0.47
CA LYS A 202 -8.45 39.24 0.62
C LYS A 202 -9.46 39.81 1.63
N GLN A 203 -10.53 39.06 1.88
CA GLN A 203 -11.25 39.06 3.17
C GLN A 203 -11.42 37.62 3.67
N PRO A 204 -11.39 37.37 4.98
CA PRO A 204 -11.51 36.04 5.57
C PRO A 204 -12.96 35.65 5.93
N LEU A 205 -13.23 34.33 5.93
CA LEU A 205 -14.45 33.60 6.39
C LEU A 205 -15.58 33.56 5.33
N GLU A 206 -16.24 32.45 4.98
CA GLU A 206 -16.64 31.24 5.73
C GLU A 206 -16.51 29.95 4.88
N LEU A 207 -16.32 28.81 5.56
CA LEU A 207 -16.16 27.47 5.00
C LEU A 207 -17.54 26.85 4.77
N ASP A 208 -18.18 27.13 3.65
CA ASP A 208 -19.31 26.35 3.15
C ASP A 208 -19.37 26.42 1.61
N SER A 209 -19.61 25.28 0.97
CA SER A 209 -19.51 24.98 -0.47
C SER A 209 -18.07 24.82 -1.03
N VAL A 210 -17.68 23.56 -1.21
CA VAL A 210 -16.53 23.15 -2.02
C VAL A 210 -16.83 23.60 -3.45
N VAL A 211 -16.19 24.67 -3.89
CA VAL A 211 -16.11 24.97 -5.32
C VAL A 211 -15.23 23.86 -5.89
N GLU A 212 -15.82 22.90 -6.59
CA GLU A 212 -15.06 22.01 -7.47
C GLU A 212 -14.48 22.91 -8.57
N GLU A 213 -13.26 23.40 -8.36
CA GLU A 213 -12.43 23.80 -9.49
C GLU A 213 -12.27 22.55 -10.36
N THR A 214 -13.01 22.52 -11.47
CA THR A 214 -12.95 21.44 -12.45
C THR A 214 -11.58 21.48 -13.10
N VAL A 215 -10.64 20.76 -12.50
CA VAL A 215 -9.37 20.45 -13.15
C VAL A 215 -9.71 19.60 -14.37
N THR A 216 -9.43 20.12 -15.57
CA THR A 216 -9.56 19.37 -16.82
C THR A 216 -8.27 18.62 -17.08
N GLY A 217 -8.29 17.29 -16.99
CA GLY A 217 -7.15 16.45 -17.35
C GLY A 217 -7.13 15.12 -16.60
N ASP A 218 -6.39 14.17 -17.16
CA ASP A 218 -6.18 12.85 -16.58
C ASP A 218 -4.83 12.85 -15.87
N TYR A 219 -4.85 12.88 -14.54
CA TYR A 219 -3.65 12.87 -13.71
C TYR A 219 -3.60 11.61 -12.85
N ALA A 220 -2.39 11.15 -12.54
CA ALA A 220 -2.17 10.08 -11.57
C ALA A 220 -1.26 10.51 -10.42
N LEU A 221 -1.45 9.90 -9.26
CA LEU A 221 -0.59 10.06 -8.09
C LEU A 221 -0.02 8.70 -7.69
N ILE A 222 1.31 8.63 -7.54
CA ILE A 222 2.02 7.48 -7.00
C ILE A 222 2.72 7.94 -5.71
N ILE A 223 2.50 7.23 -4.61
CA ILE A 223 3.12 7.52 -3.31
C ILE A 223 3.58 6.24 -2.64
N ASN A 224 4.81 6.21 -2.13
CA ASN A 224 5.30 5.06 -1.38
C ASN A 224 4.87 5.12 0.10
N GLY A 225 4.90 3.98 0.79
CA GLY A 225 4.44 3.87 2.18
C GLY A 225 5.20 4.77 3.16
N HIS A 226 6.49 5.02 2.92
CA HIS A 226 7.29 5.90 3.77
C HIS A 226 6.84 7.37 3.64
N SER A 227 6.74 7.87 2.41
CA SER A 227 6.23 9.21 2.12
C SER A 227 4.77 9.36 2.55
N LEU A 228 3.96 8.30 2.42
CA LEU A 228 2.57 8.29 2.88
C LEU A 228 2.47 8.46 4.41
N ALA A 229 3.38 7.88 5.19
CA ALA A 229 3.38 8.05 6.64
C ALA A 229 3.48 9.53 7.03
N HIS A 230 4.40 10.27 6.40
CA HIS A 230 4.53 11.71 6.57
C HIS A 230 3.34 12.50 6.00
N ALA A 231 2.83 12.09 4.83
CA ALA A 231 1.71 12.75 4.19
C ALA A 231 0.38 12.58 4.95
N LEU A 232 0.26 11.58 5.84
CA LEU A 232 -0.91 11.36 6.68
C LEU A 232 -0.88 12.17 7.99
N GLU A 233 0.22 12.88 8.29
CA GLU A 233 0.33 13.81 9.43
C GLU A 233 -0.53 15.07 9.21
N ASN A 234 -1.07 15.66 10.30
CA ASN A 234 -2.16 16.65 10.26
C ASN A 234 -1.90 17.91 9.42
N ASP A 235 -0.65 18.30 9.26
CA ASP A 235 -0.22 19.50 8.54
C ASP A 235 -0.06 19.29 7.03
N VAL A 236 0.07 18.04 6.56
CA VAL A 236 0.26 17.70 5.14
C VAL A 236 -0.92 16.91 4.56
N LYS A 237 -1.73 16.31 5.42
CA LYS A 237 -2.88 15.46 5.07
C LYS A 237 -3.88 16.10 4.10
N ASN A 238 -4.13 17.40 4.27
CA ASN A 238 -5.06 18.12 3.39
C ASN A 238 -4.48 18.30 1.98
N ASP A 239 -3.17 18.53 1.86
CA ASP A 239 -2.50 18.64 0.58
C ASP A 239 -2.54 17.31 -0.19
N LEU A 240 -2.27 16.21 0.51
CA LEU A 240 -2.39 14.86 -0.05
C LEU A 240 -3.82 14.60 -0.53
N LEU A 241 -4.83 14.89 0.30
CA LEU A 241 -6.22 14.61 -0.04
C LEU A 241 -6.69 15.44 -1.24
N GLU A 242 -6.38 16.73 -1.28
CA GLU A 242 -6.73 17.61 -2.39
C GLU A 242 -6.11 17.11 -3.70
N LEU A 243 -4.80 16.82 -3.69
CA LEU A 243 -4.09 16.28 -4.85
C LEU A 243 -4.69 14.95 -5.30
N ALA A 244 -4.78 13.98 -4.40
CA ALA A 244 -5.24 12.63 -4.69
C ALA A 244 -6.69 12.58 -5.19
N CYS A 245 -7.55 13.48 -4.71
CA CYS A 245 -8.91 13.57 -5.21
C CYS A 245 -9.03 14.26 -6.58
N MET A 246 -8.05 15.03 -7.02
CA MET A 246 -8.02 15.56 -8.39
C MET A 246 -7.45 14.54 -9.39
N CYS A 247 -6.65 13.59 -8.93
CA CYS A 247 -6.17 12.49 -9.76
C CYS A 247 -7.30 11.51 -10.12
N LYS A 248 -7.26 11.02 -11.37
CA LYS A 248 -8.10 9.94 -11.87
C LYS A 248 -7.73 8.61 -11.23
N THR A 249 -6.42 8.40 -11.04
CA THR A 249 -5.82 7.19 -10.48
C THR A 249 -4.89 7.56 -9.33
N VAL A 250 -4.96 6.80 -8.24
CA VAL A 250 -4.00 6.89 -7.12
C VAL A 250 -3.42 5.51 -6.85
N VAL A 251 -2.09 5.42 -6.75
CA VAL A 251 -1.36 4.20 -6.43
C VAL A 251 -0.50 4.44 -5.19
N CYS A 252 -0.86 3.79 -4.09
CA CYS A 252 -0.02 3.72 -2.91
C CYS A 252 0.73 2.39 -2.90
N CYS A 253 2.06 2.41 -2.88
CA CYS A 253 2.91 1.22 -2.90
C CYS A 253 3.69 1.06 -1.59
N ARG A 254 4.18 -0.15 -1.28
CA ARG A 254 4.84 -0.47 0.00
C ARG A 254 4.04 -0.06 1.25
N VAL A 255 2.71 -0.10 1.19
CA VAL A 255 1.85 0.34 2.30
C VAL A 255 1.52 -0.78 3.28
N THR A 256 1.57 -0.47 4.58
CA THR A 256 1.19 -1.39 5.66
C THR A 256 -0.32 -1.56 5.79
N PRO A 257 -0.83 -2.64 6.42
CA PRO A 257 -2.25 -2.81 6.72
C PRO A 257 -2.86 -1.61 7.45
N LEU A 258 -2.13 -1.04 8.41
CA LEU A 258 -2.56 0.16 9.14
C LEU A 258 -2.69 1.38 8.22
N GLN A 259 -1.70 1.62 7.36
CA GLN A 259 -1.73 2.74 6.42
C GLN A 259 -2.90 2.65 5.45
N LYS A 260 -3.24 1.43 4.97
CA LYS A 260 -4.40 1.20 4.12
C LYS A 260 -5.69 1.61 4.80
N ALA A 261 -5.85 1.24 6.07
CA ALA A 261 -7.00 1.66 6.87
C ALA A 261 -7.05 3.18 7.07
N GLN A 262 -5.92 3.82 7.35
CA GLN A 262 -5.81 5.28 7.52
C GLN A 262 -6.19 6.05 6.24
N VAL A 263 -5.77 5.57 5.06
CA VAL A 263 -6.13 6.17 3.77
C VAL A 263 -7.64 6.09 3.53
N VAL A 264 -8.24 4.91 3.75
CA VAL A 264 -9.70 4.74 3.59
C VAL A 264 -10.47 5.64 4.56
N GLU A 265 -10.04 5.74 5.80
CA GLU A 265 -10.66 6.59 6.81
C GLU A 265 -10.54 8.08 6.46
N LEU A 266 -9.37 8.51 5.97
CA LEU A 266 -9.14 9.88 5.49
C LEU A 266 -10.15 10.25 4.40
N VAL A 267 -10.26 9.45 3.34
CA VAL A 267 -11.18 9.71 2.23
C VAL A 267 -12.63 9.74 2.72
N LYS A 268 -13.04 8.75 3.53
CA LYS A 268 -14.40 8.65 4.07
C LYS A 268 -14.80 9.88 4.89
N LYS A 269 -13.92 10.33 5.80
CA LYS A 269 -14.21 11.46 6.70
C LYS A 269 -14.29 12.80 5.98
N HIS A 270 -13.43 13.05 5.00
CA HIS A 270 -13.25 14.39 4.43
C HIS A 270 -14.07 14.62 3.15
N ARG A 271 -14.45 13.55 2.43
CA ARG A 271 -15.28 13.66 1.23
C ARG A 271 -16.73 13.28 1.43
N ASN A 272 -17.10 12.80 2.64
CA ASN A 272 -18.41 12.19 2.90
C ASN A 272 -18.82 11.16 1.82
N ALA A 273 -17.82 10.49 1.24
CA ALA A 273 -17.99 9.63 0.09
C ALA A 273 -18.31 8.20 0.52
N VAL A 274 -19.13 7.52 -0.28
CA VAL A 274 -19.28 6.07 -0.17
C VAL A 274 -18.01 5.43 -0.68
N THR A 275 -17.36 4.64 0.17
CA THR A 275 -16.14 3.92 -0.20
C THR A 275 -16.35 2.42 -0.24
N LEU A 276 -15.86 1.73 -1.29
CA LEU A 276 -15.80 0.26 -1.36
C LEU A 276 -14.34 -0.21 -1.24
N ALA A 277 -14.09 -1.26 -0.45
CA ALA A 277 -12.76 -1.84 -0.25
C ALA A 277 -12.78 -3.29 -0.69
N ILE A 278 -11.84 -3.69 -1.54
CA ILE A 278 -11.72 -5.05 -2.09
C ILE A 278 -10.27 -5.50 -1.92
N GLY A 279 -10.06 -6.73 -1.43
CA GLY A 279 -8.77 -7.45 -1.45
C GLY A 279 -8.89 -8.85 -0.83
N ASP A 280 -7.86 -9.68 -0.99
CA ASP A 280 -7.83 -11.14 -0.71
C ASP A 280 -7.18 -11.57 0.60
N GLY A 281 -6.44 -10.69 1.27
CA GLY A 281 -5.45 -11.09 2.26
C GLY A 281 -5.81 -10.78 3.71
N ALA A 282 -5.05 -11.35 4.65
CA ALA A 282 -5.09 -10.93 6.06
C ALA A 282 -4.70 -9.45 6.24
N ASN A 283 -3.89 -8.90 5.32
CA ASN A 283 -3.50 -7.50 5.26
C ASN A 283 -4.68 -6.54 4.97
N ASP A 284 -5.82 -7.07 4.52
CA ASP A 284 -7.03 -6.33 4.19
C ASP A 284 -7.98 -6.15 5.35
N VAL A 285 -7.87 -7.01 6.36
CA VAL A 285 -8.92 -7.16 7.38
C VAL A 285 -9.18 -5.85 8.11
N SER A 286 -8.12 -5.10 8.42
CA SER A 286 -8.18 -3.78 9.06
C SER A 286 -8.88 -2.74 8.17
N MET A 287 -8.58 -2.76 6.87
CA MET A 287 -9.17 -1.87 5.88
C MET A 287 -10.64 -2.21 5.57
N ILE A 288 -11.00 -3.49 5.55
CA ILE A 288 -12.36 -3.96 5.29
C ILE A 288 -13.27 -3.69 6.50
N LYS A 289 -12.77 -3.90 7.73
CA LYS A 289 -13.54 -3.68 8.96
C LYS A 289 -13.91 -2.22 9.24
N SER A 290 -13.22 -1.25 8.62
CA SER A 290 -13.51 0.18 8.80
C SER A 290 -14.71 0.70 7.96
N LYS A 291 -15.36 -0.18 7.17
CA LYS A 291 -16.44 0.17 6.22
C LYS A 291 -17.86 -0.01 6.77
N GLY A 292 -18.78 0.78 6.23
CA GLY A 292 -20.20 0.86 6.60
C GLY A 292 -21.19 0.19 5.66
N THR A 293 -20.76 -0.43 4.55
CA THR A 293 -21.69 -1.12 3.63
C THR A 293 -21.03 -2.35 3.00
N PHE A 294 -21.66 -3.50 3.22
CA PHE A 294 -21.31 -4.81 2.67
C PHE A 294 -22.03 -4.97 1.31
N ALA A 295 -21.30 -5.18 0.22
CA ALA A 295 -21.89 -5.58 -1.06
C ALA A 295 -21.38 -6.96 -1.46
N GLN A 296 -22.29 -7.76 -2.01
CA GLN A 296 -22.28 -9.22 -2.04
C GLN A 296 -21.34 -9.84 -3.09
N TRP A 297 -20.12 -10.19 -2.65
CA TRP A 297 -19.32 -11.43 -2.84
C TRP A 297 -19.23 -12.26 -4.15
N GLY A 298 -19.99 -12.03 -5.22
CA GLY A 298 -20.03 -12.96 -6.37
C GLY A 298 -19.04 -12.68 -7.52
N VAL A 299 -18.87 -11.41 -7.90
CA VAL A 299 -18.20 -11.01 -9.16
C VAL A 299 -16.78 -10.44 -8.93
N LEU A 300 -16.46 -10.05 -7.70
CA LEU A 300 -15.19 -9.40 -7.33
C LEU A 300 -14.15 -10.37 -6.73
N GLN A 301 -14.46 -11.66 -6.57
CA GLN A 301 -13.48 -12.66 -6.11
C GLN A 301 -12.34 -12.86 -7.11
N THR A 302 -12.59 -12.64 -8.40
CA THR A 302 -11.56 -12.65 -9.46
C THR A 302 -10.73 -11.37 -9.52
N TRP A 303 -10.83 -10.49 -8.53
CA TRP A 303 -9.97 -9.31 -8.42
C TRP A 303 -9.02 -9.41 -7.22
N SER A 304 -9.41 -10.26 -6.28
CA SER A 304 -8.83 -10.42 -4.97
C SER A 304 -7.36 -10.85 -5.04
N SER A 305 -7.00 -11.87 -5.83
CA SER A 305 -5.69 -12.54 -5.66
C SER A 305 -4.47 -11.81 -6.22
N GLN A 306 -4.64 -10.61 -6.80
CA GLN A 306 -3.57 -9.93 -7.58
C GLN A 306 -3.54 -8.41 -7.45
N VAL A 307 -4.65 -7.77 -7.05
CA VAL A 307 -4.66 -6.35 -6.68
C VAL A 307 -4.97 -6.28 -5.19
N GLN A 308 -3.94 -6.02 -4.39
CA GLN A 308 -4.04 -6.23 -2.95
C GLN A 308 -5.12 -5.38 -2.29
N HIS A 309 -5.40 -4.14 -2.72
CA HIS A 309 -6.48 -3.35 -2.12
C HIS A 309 -7.01 -2.28 -3.09
N LEU A 310 -8.32 -2.19 -3.27
CA LEU A 310 -8.98 -1.09 -4.00
C LEU A 310 -9.86 -0.26 -3.07
N ALA A 311 -9.53 1.02 -2.86
CA ALA A 311 -10.47 1.99 -2.31
C ALA A 311 -11.20 2.69 -3.46
N ILE A 312 -12.51 2.43 -3.55
CA ILE A 312 -13.40 3.13 -4.46
C ILE A 312 -13.88 4.40 -3.79
N CYS A 313 -13.87 5.54 -4.47
CA CYS A 313 -14.52 6.77 -4.03
C CYS A 313 -15.51 7.22 -5.11
N ASN A 314 -16.80 7.29 -4.79
CA ASN A 314 -17.78 7.92 -5.68
C ASN A 314 -17.71 9.43 -5.44
N GLY A 315 -17.33 10.19 -6.47
CA GLY A 315 -17.28 11.67 -6.42
C GLY A 315 -18.67 12.27 -6.23
N ASP A 316 -19.71 11.56 -6.65
CA ASP A 316 -21.11 11.89 -6.41
C ASP A 316 -21.90 10.60 -6.22
N CYS A 317 -22.81 10.57 -5.26
CA CYS A 317 -23.67 9.43 -5.00
C CYS A 317 -24.50 9.05 -6.24
N ILE A 318 -24.29 7.86 -6.82
CA ILE A 318 -25.38 7.04 -7.37
C ILE A 318 -25.11 5.57 -6.99
N ALA A 319 -25.99 5.03 -6.13
CA ALA A 319 -26.14 3.61 -5.90
C ALA A 319 -26.91 2.99 -7.07
N ILE A 320 -26.53 1.77 -7.46
CA ILE A 320 -27.49 0.80 -7.99
C ILE A 320 -27.57 -0.34 -6.98
#